data_AF-A0A840IP26-F1
#
_entry.id   AF-A0A840IP26-F1
#
_cell.length_a   1.000
_cell.length_b   1.000
_cell.length_c   1.000
_cell.angle_alpha   90.00
_cell.angle_beta   90.00
_cell.angle_gamma   90.00
#
_symmetry.space_group_name_H-M   'P 1'
#
loop_
_entity.id
_entity.type
_entity.pdbx_description
1 polymer ?
#
loop_
_entity_poly.entity_id
_entity_poly.type
_entity_poly.pdbx_seq_one_letter_code
_entity_poly.pdbx_strand_id
1 'polypeptide(L)'
;MFAALPTPMVSAATAAPLVSHEAAVPGIAPTSDADEGVYTDETGKRLGCTPVTGVDNPHRSKTGIAASGHAWWEKGDCTNDTATILVCLYEYYTDGTWRRKACAENGNVKPGSGSTVRVPVRRDCDTTASTSWRNQADVDVNDEIDSSGVGMRQADIPCQVTGPDQ
;
A
#
# COMPACT_ATOMS: atom_id res chain seq x y z
N MET A 1 5.22 21.07 -67.13
CA MET A 1 4.16 20.73 -66.15
C MET A 1 4.85 19.98 -65.02
N PHE A 2 5.24 20.66 -63.95
CA PHE A 2 5.96 20.06 -62.81
C PHE A 2 4.96 19.80 -61.68
N ALA A 3 4.86 18.56 -61.23
CA ALA A 3 4.03 18.15 -60.10
C ALA A 3 4.77 18.44 -58.78
N ALA A 4 4.12 19.13 -57.85
CA ALA A 4 4.62 19.36 -56.50
C ALA A 4 4.25 18.17 -55.60
N LEU A 5 5.22 17.69 -54.82
CA LEU A 5 5.03 16.68 -53.77
C LEU A 5 4.58 17.37 -52.46
N PRO A 6 3.70 16.75 -51.65
CA PRO A 6 3.28 17.31 -50.37
C PRO A 6 4.33 17.09 -49.27
N THR A 7 4.51 18.12 -48.43
CA THR A 7 5.31 18.12 -47.20
C THR A 7 4.64 17.27 -46.10
N PRO A 8 5.40 16.55 -45.26
CA PRO A 8 4.84 15.88 -44.08
C PRO A 8 4.52 16.91 -42.98
N MET A 9 3.34 16.80 -42.39
CA MET A 9 3.00 17.50 -41.15
C MET A 9 3.67 16.80 -39.98
N VAL A 10 4.50 17.53 -39.24
CA VAL A 10 5.06 17.09 -37.96
C VAL A 10 3.97 17.26 -36.90
N SER A 11 3.56 16.16 -36.27
CA SER A 11 2.66 16.17 -35.12
C SER A 11 3.38 16.78 -33.91
N ALA A 12 2.90 17.93 -33.44
CA ALA A 12 3.35 18.50 -32.19
C ALA A 12 2.66 17.74 -31.04
N ALA A 13 3.43 16.96 -30.28
CA ALA A 13 2.98 16.49 -28.97
C ALA A 13 2.82 17.70 -28.05
N THR A 14 1.58 18.00 -27.66
CA THR A 14 1.26 18.99 -26.63
C THR A 14 1.87 18.53 -25.32
N ALA A 15 2.86 19.27 -24.81
CA ALA A 15 3.37 19.07 -23.46
C ALA A 15 2.26 19.38 -22.45
N ALA A 16 2.09 18.53 -21.43
CA ALA A 16 1.16 18.76 -20.34
C ALA A 16 1.50 20.09 -19.63
N PRO A 17 0.50 20.91 -19.27
CA PRO A 17 0.76 22.16 -18.57
C PRO A 17 1.31 21.89 -17.17
N LEU A 18 2.53 22.38 -16.92
CA LEU A 18 3.09 22.48 -15.57
C LEU A 18 2.36 23.59 -14.81
N VAL A 19 1.54 23.22 -13.84
CA VAL A 19 0.90 24.20 -12.93
C VAL A 19 1.90 24.50 -11.81
N SER A 20 2.38 25.75 -11.73
CA SER A 20 3.16 26.21 -10.57
C SER A 20 2.23 26.48 -9.39
N HIS A 21 2.70 26.14 -8.18
CA HIS A 21 1.93 26.21 -6.94
C HIS A 21 1.43 27.63 -6.56
N GLU A 22 1.93 28.69 -7.21
CA GLU A 22 1.48 30.07 -6.98
C GLU A 22 0.14 30.42 -7.66
N ALA A 23 -0.39 29.56 -8.54
CA ALA A 23 -1.65 29.82 -9.26
C ALA A 23 -2.90 29.19 -8.60
N ALA A 24 -2.75 28.39 -7.54
CA ALA A 24 -3.89 27.75 -6.87
C ALA A 24 -4.58 28.72 -5.91
N VAL A 25 -5.60 29.44 -6.40
CA VAL A 25 -6.54 30.18 -5.55
C VAL A 25 -7.56 29.19 -4.97
N PRO A 26 -7.71 29.07 -3.63
CA PRO A 26 -8.72 28.21 -3.05
C PRO A 26 -10.14 28.65 -3.47
N GLY A 27 -10.90 27.75 -4.10
CA GLY A 27 -12.35 27.92 -4.30
C GLY A 27 -12.84 28.39 -5.67
N ILE A 28 -11.96 28.52 -6.69
CA ILE A 28 -12.40 28.78 -8.08
C ILE A 28 -11.80 27.70 -8.99
N ALA A 29 -12.57 26.64 -9.26
CA ALA A 29 -12.27 25.75 -10.38
C ALA A 29 -12.80 26.40 -11.68
N PRO A 30 -12.03 26.44 -12.78
CA PRO A 30 -12.54 26.91 -14.06
C PRO A 30 -13.67 25.99 -14.55
N THR A 31 -14.77 26.59 -15.01
CA THR A 31 -16.02 25.90 -15.39
C THR A 31 -16.05 25.46 -16.86
N SER A 32 -14.90 25.12 -17.45
CA SER A 32 -14.84 24.63 -18.83
C SER A 32 -14.14 23.29 -18.82
N ASP A 33 -14.90 22.24 -19.15
CA ASP A 33 -14.48 20.88 -19.42
C ASP A 33 -13.50 20.32 -18.39
N ALA A 34 -14.04 19.56 -17.42
CA ALA A 34 -13.21 18.70 -16.58
C ALA A 34 -12.51 17.69 -17.49
N ASP A 35 -11.36 18.09 -18.01
CA ASP A 35 -10.36 17.20 -18.57
C ASP A 35 -10.13 16.12 -17.51
N GLU A 36 -10.30 14.85 -17.87
CA GLU A 36 -9.89 13.71 -17.05
C GLU A 36 -8.35 13.62 -17.03
N GLY A 37 -7.69 14.75 -16.83
CA GLY A 37 -6.25 14.88 -16.78
C GLY A 37 -5.73 14.08 -15.60
N VAL A 38 -4.78 13.19 -15.88
CA VAL A 38 -4.00 12.53 -14.84
C VAL A 38 -3.17 13.60 -14.15
N TYR A 39 -3.58 13.99 -12.94
CA TYR A 39 -2.78 14.89 -12.10
C TYR A 39 -1.58 14.12 -11.55
N THR A 40 -0.37 14.68 -11.66
CA THR A 40 0.86 14.11 -11.12
C THR A 40 1.57 15.09 -10.18
N ASP A 41 2.34 14.60 -9.21
CA ASP A 41 3.24 15.44 -8.42
C ASP A 41 4.50 15.86 -9.18
N GLU A 42 5.38 16.60 -8.52
CA GLU A 42 6.68 17.07 -9.03
C GLU A 42 7.65 15.95 -9.43
N THR A 43 7.38 14.71 -9.01
CA THR A 43 8.14 13.50 -9.38
C THR A 43 7.46 12.67 -10.48
N GLY A 44 6.26 13.07 -10.92
CA GLY A 44 5.46 12.35 -11.92
C GLY A 44 4.53 11.28 -11.35
N LYS A 45 4.39 11.20 -10.02
CA LYS A 45 3.51 10.23 -9.33
C LYS A 45 2.07 10.67 -9.45
N ARG A 46 1.15 9.77 -9.84
CA ARG A 46 -0.28 10.11 -9.99
C ARG A 46 -0.88 10.52 -8.64
N LEU A 47 -1.61 11.64 -8.60
CA LEU A 47 -2.20 12.18 -7.37
C LEU A 47 -3.51 11.46 -7.02
N GLY A 48 -3.56 10.91 -5.81
CA GLY A 48 -4.80 10.63 -5.09
C GLY A 48 -5.50 9.35 -5.51
N CYS A 49 -5.19 8.25 -4.83
CA CYS A 49 -6.03 7.06 -4.80
C CYS A 49 -6.14 6.49 -3.36
N THR A 50 -6.99 5.50 -3.16
CA THR A 50 -7.33 4.88 -1.89
C THR A 50 -7.37 3.36 -2.09
N PRO A 51 -6.27 2.64 -1.83
CA PRO A 51 -6.27 1.18 -1.83
C PRO A 51 -7.08 0.66 -0.64
N VAL A 52 -7.54 -0.58 -0.74
CA VAL A 52 -8.13 -1.30 0.41
C VAL A 52 -7.07 -2.20 1.02
N THR A 53 -6.79 -2.03 2.31
CA THR A 53 -5.84 -2.88 3.03
C THR A 53 -6.55 -3.95 3.82
N GLY A 54 -6.17 -5.20 3.55
CA GLY A 54 -6.69 -6.37 4.23
C GLY A 54 -5.62 -7.02 5.09
N VAL A 55 -6.00 -7.37 6.32
CA VAL A 55 -5.20 -8.21 7.21
C VAL A 55 -6.09 -9.27 7.84
N ASP A 56 -5.54 -10.45 8.11
CA ASP A 56 -6.23 -11.48 8.89
C ASP A 56 -5.98 -11.30 10.39
N ASN A 57 -6.78 -12.00 11.20
CA ASN A 57 -6.49 -12.08 12.62
C ASN A 57 -5.12 -12.76 12.80
N PRO A 58 -4.24 -12.23 13.67
CA PRO A 58 -3.04 -12.94 14.03
C PRO A 58 -3.43 -14.31 14.59
N HIS A 59 -2.70 -15.33 14.19
CA HIS A 59 -3.02 -16.72 14.50
C HIS A 59 -1.75 -17.50 14.75
N ARG A 60 -1.87 -18.58 15.53
CA ARG A 60 -0.78 -19.54 15.65
C ARG A 60 -0.67 -20.34 14.36
N SER A 61 0.52 -20.40 13.80
CA SER A 61 0.82 -21.22 12.62
C SER A 61 0.42 -22.68 12.86
N LYS A 62 -0.13 -23.33 11.83
CA LYS A 62 -0.39 -24.78 11.84
C LYS A 62 0.89 -25.58 11.60
N THR A 63 1.85 -25.01 10.89
CA THR A 63 3.19 -25.56 10.64
C THR A 63 4.18 -24.83 11.56
N GLY A 64 4.48 -25.40 12.72
CA GLY A 64 5.38 -24.83 13.74
C GLY A 64 4.71 -23.92 14.79
N ILE A 65 5.45 -23.62 15.85
CA ILE A 65 4.99 -22.82 17.00
C ILE A 65 5.34 -21.35 16.75
N ALA A 66 4.49 -20.63 16.01
CA ALA A 66 4.74 -19.23 15.68
C ALA A 66 3.46 -18.40 15.65
N ALA A 67 3.57 -17.13 16.02
CA ALA A 67 2.61 -16.11 15.62
C ALA A 67 2.74 -15.86 14.11
N SER A 68 1.61 -15.77 13.43
CA SER A 68 1.52 -15.57 11.99
C SER A 68 0.42 -14.58 11.68
N GLY A 69 0.64 -13.80 10.63
CA GLY A 69 -0.35 -12.92 10.04
C GLY A 69 -0.13 -12.85 8.54
N HIS A 70 -1.18 -12.47 7.83
CA HIS A 70 -1.11 -12.18 6.40
C HIS A 70 -1.70 -10.81 6.13
N ALA A 71 -1.09 -10.10 5.20
CA ALA A 71 -1.63 -8.89 4.62
C ALA A 71 -1.88 -9.06 3.13
N TRP A 72 -2.85 -8.32 2.61
CA TRP A 72 -3.15 -8.20 1.20
C TRP A 72 -3.73 -6.82 0.93
N TRP A 73 -3.93 -6.53 -0.35
CA TRP A 73 -4.58 -5.30 -0.76
C TRP A 73 -5.58 -5.55 -1.87
N GLU A 74 -6.53 -4.65 -2.03
CA GLU A 74 -7.38 -4.55 -3.21
C GLU A 74 -7.23 -3.16 -3.81
N LYS A 75 -7.45 -3.09 -5.13
CA LYS A 75 -7.07 -1.94 -5.93
C LYS A 75 -7.75 -0.63 -5.53
N GLY A 76 -8.98 -0.69 -4.99
CA GLY A 76 -9.76 0.50 -4.71
C GLY A 76 -10.00 1.31 -5.99
N ASP A 77 -9.75 2.61 -5.93
CA ASP A 77 -9.79 3.55 -7.07
C ASP A 77 -8.40 3.82 -7.70
N CYS A 78 -7.36 3.10 -7.25
CA CYS A 78 -6.02 3.19 -7.82
C CYS A 78 -5.96 2.56 -9.23
N THR A 79 -4.97 2.97 -10.03
CA THR A 79 -4.81 2.49 -11.41
C THR A 79 -3.71 1.45 -11.62
N ASN A 80 -2.69 1.41 -10.76
CA ASN A 80 -1.57 0.49 -10.83
C ASN A 80 -1.98 -0.89 -10.34
N ASP A 81 -1.44 -1.93 -10.95
CA ASP A 81 -1.72 -3.33 -10.62
C ASP A 81 -0.73 -3.91 -9.60
N THR A 82 0.09 -3.07 -8.98
CA THR A 82 1.06 -3.48 -7.97
C THR A 82 1.13 -2.49 -6.81
N ALA A 83 1.37 -3.02 -5.62
CA ALA A 83 1.63 -2.25 -4.41
C ALA A 83 2.79 -2.87 -3.62
N THR A 84 3.44 -2.03 -2.84
CA THR A 84 4.33 -2.42 -1.74
C THR A 84 3.49 -2.62 -0.49
N ILE A 85 3.66 -3.75 0.18
CA ILE A 85 3.00 -4.02 1.46
C ILE A 85 4.07 -4.23 2.52
N LEU A 86 4.01 -3.43 3.59
CA LEU A 86 4.71 -3.68 4.82
C LEU A 86 3.72 -4.24 5.84
N VAL A 87 4.01 -5.42 6.40
CA VAL A 87 3.17 -6.04 7.43
C VAL A 87 4.00 -6.40 8.64
N CYS A 88 3.49 -6.07 9.83
CA CYS A 88 4.17 -6.25 11.10
C CYS A 88 3.26 -6.91 12.14
N LEU A 89 3.87 -7.76 12.97
CA LEU A 89 3.29 -8.35 14.17
C LEU A 89 3.73 -7.59 15.41
N TYR A 90 2.77 -7.30 16.28
CA TYR A 90 3.01 -6.69 17.58
C TYR A 90 2.45 -7.57 18.69
N GLU A 91 3.22 -7.73 19.76
CA GLU A 91 2.82 -8.44 20.97
C GLU A 91 2.47 -7.43 22.08
N TYR A 92 1.39 -7.70 22.81
CA TYR A 92 0.99 -6.88 23.96
C TYR A 92 1.68 -7.35 25.24
N TYR A 93 2.20 -6.39 26.00
CA TYR A 93 2.91 -6.65 27.25
C TYR A 93 2.13 -6.19 28.47
N THR A 94 2.52 -6.74 29.63
CA THR A 94 1.90 -6.47 30.94
C THR A 94 2.08 -5.02 31.40
N ASP A 95 3.02 -4.28 30.83
CA ASP A 95 3.20 -2.84 31.03
C ASP A 95 2.26 -1.97 30.18
N GLY A 96 1.35 -2.59 29.42
CA GLY A 96 0.36 -1.89 28.61
C GLY A 96 0.85 -1.47 27.22
N THR A 97 2.02 -1.95 26.77
CA THR A 97 2.60 -1.55 25.50
C THR A 97 2.48 -2.62 24.42
N TRP A 98 2.40 -2.18 23.16
CA TRP A 98 2.53 -3.04 21.98
C TRP A 98 3.96 -2.96 21.47
N ARG A 99 4.62 -4.11 21.35
CA ARG A 99 6.00 -4.21 20.89
C ARG A 99 6.09 -4.93 19.58
N ARG A 100 6.80 -4.35 18.61
CA ARG A 100 6.98 -4.93 17.28
C ARG A 100 7.91 -6.14 17.36
N LYS A 101 7.46 -7.27 16.83
CA LYS A 101 8.17 -8.56 16.96
C LYS A 101 8.65 -9.12 15.63
N ALA A 102 7.94 -8.83 14.56
CA ALA A 102 8.30 -9.26 13.22
C ALA A 102 7.72 -8.29 12.20
N CYS A 103 8.42 -8.05 11.09
CA CYS A 103 7.92 -7.40 9.90
C CYS A 103 8.37 -8.15 8.64
N ALA A 104 7.53 -8.08 7.61
CA ALA A 104 7.84 -8.54 6.26
C ALA A 104 7.37 -7.49 5.26
N GLU A 105 8.12 -7.35 4.17
CA GLU A 105 7.83 -6.40 3.11
C GLU A 105 7.88 -7.10 1.75
N ASN A 106 6.99 -6.72 0.84
CA ASN A 106 7.03 -7.14 -0.56
C ASN A 106 6.59 -5.99 -1.46
N GLY A 107 7.47 -5.57 -2.37
CA GLY A 107 7.29 -4.37 -3.20
C GLY A 107 6.48 -4.54 -4.50
N ASN A 108 6.01 -5.75 -4.83
CA ASN A 108 5.37 -6.01 -6.13
C ASN A 108 4.16 -6.95 -6.01
N VAL A 109 3.29 -6.68 -5.05
CA VAL A 109 2.11 -7.52 -4.78
C VAL A 109 0.97 -7.14 -5.72
N LYS A 110 0.40 -8.11 -6.42
CA LYS A 110 -0.83 -7.90 -7.22
C LYS A 110 -2.05 -7.77 -6.32
N PRO A 111 -3.08 -7.00 -6.72
CA PRO A 111 -4.29 -6.86 -5.92
C PRO A 111 -5.02 -8.20 -5.80
N GLY A 112 -5.58 -8.46 -4.63
CA GLY A 112 -6.41 -9.62 -4.34
C GLY A 112 -6.14 -10.23 -2.97
N SER A 113 -7.09 -11.03 -2.50
CA SER A 113 -7.02 -11.69 -1.18
C SER A 113 -6.66 -13.18 -1.25
N GLY A 114 -6.31 -13.70 -2.43
CA GLY A 114 -5.91 -15.10 -2.60
C GLY A 114 -4.63 -15.46 -1.85
N SER A 115 -4.44 -16.73 -1.47
CA SER A 115 -3.25 -17.16 -0.69
C SER A 115 -1.92 -16.92 -1.41
N THR A 116 -1.93 -16.81 -2.74
CA THR A 116 -0.73 -16.56 -3.57
C THR A 116 -0.36 -15.08 -3.69
N VAL A 117 -1.22 -14.17 -3.23
CA VAL A 117 -1.04 -12.71 -3.34
C VAL A 117 -1.08 -12.04 -1.97
N ARG A 118 -0.74 -12.79 -0.92
CA ARG A 118 -0.60 -12.30 0.45
C ARG A 118 0.87 -12.19 0.84
N VAL A 119 1.16 -11.21 1.68
CA VAL A 119 2.47 -11.11 2.33
C VAL A 119 2.36 -11.74 3.72
N PRO A 120 3.04 -12.88 3.98
CA PRO A 120 3.06 -13.49 5.29
C PRO A 120 4.10 -12.80 6.18
N VAL A 121 3.76 -12.63 7.46
CA VAL A 121 4.69 -12.28 8.53
C VAL A 121 4.64 -13.33 9.61
N ARG A 122 5.80 -13.67 10.18
CA ARG A 122 5.93 -14.76 11.14
C ARG A 122 6.91 -14.42 12.25
N ARG A 123 6.58 -14.80 13.48
CA ARG A 123 7.52 -14.83 14.60
C ARG A 123 7.37 -16.13 15.40
N ASP A 124 8.45 -16.89 15.52
CA ASP A 124 8.45 -18.10 16.35
C ASP A 124 8.22 -17.75 17.83
N CYS A 125 7.42 -18.57 18.51
CA CYS A 125 7.06 -18.38 19.91
C CYS A 125 8.09 -19.05 20.82
N ASP A 126 8.40 -18.41 21.94
CA ASP A 126 9.22 -19.01 23.00
C ASP A 126 8.36 -19.88 23.92
N THR A 127 7.11 -19.45 24.17
CA THR A 127 6.14 -20.20 24.98
C THR A 127 4.75 -20.20 24.35
N THR A 128 3.82 -20.94 24.97
CA THR A 128 2.41 -21.04 24.56
C THR A 128 1.48 -20.25 25.47
N ALA A 129 2.01 -19.35 26.30
CA ALA A 129 1.19 -18.43 27.09
C ALA A 129 0.26 -17.63 26.16
N SER A 130 -0.98 -17.45 26.59
CA SER A 130 -1.97 -16.68 25.85
C SER A 130 -1.58 -15.20 25.91
N THR A 131 -1.25 -14.62 24.75
CA THR A 131 -0.86 -13.22 24.62
C THR A 131 -1.70 -12.55 23.54
N SER A 132 -1.95 -11.25 23.68
CA SER A 132 -2.62 -10.47 22.64
C SER A 132 -1.63 -10.07 21.55
N TRP A 133 -2.03 -10.28 20.30
CA TRP A 133 -1.23 -9.95 19.13
C TRP A 133 -2.01 -9.02 18.20
N ARG A 134 -1.29 -8.12 17.53
CA ARG A 134 -1.78 -7.34 16.39
C ARG A 134 -1.04 -7.73 15.13
N ASN A 135 -1.79 -7.87 14.05
CA ASN A 135 -1.30 -7.92 12.68
C ASN A 135 -1.67 -6.57 12.05
N GLN A 136 -0.67 -5.77 11.69
CA GLN A 136 -0.85 -4.44 11.12
C GLN A 136 -0.11 -4.35 9.81
N ALA A 137 -0.78 -3.84 8.78
CA ALA A 137 -0.19 -3.64 7.47
C ALA A 137 -0.35 -2.20 7.00
N ASP A 138 0.60 -1.77 6.19
CA ASP A 138 0.62 -0.55 5.41
C ASP A 138 0.75 -0.92 3.93
N VAL A 139 0.03 -0.22 3.07
CA VAL A 139 -0.03 -0.49 1.63
C VAL A 139 0.22 0.80 0.89
N ASP A 140 1.31 0.80 0.13
CA ASP A 140 1.70 1.87 -0.78
C ASP A 140 1.55 1.36 -2.22
N VAL A 141 0.62 1.92 -2.98
CA VAL A 141 0.46 1.65 -4.40
C VAL A 141 1.65 2.21 -5.16
N ASN A 142 2.28 1.36 -5.96
CA ASN A 142 3.48 1.72 -6.69
C ASN A 142 3.16 2.85 -7.68
N ASP A 143 4.04 3.86 -7.76
CA ASP A 143 3.92 5.01 -8.68
C ASP A 143 2.62 5.85 -8.54
N GLU A 144 1.85 5.69 -7.45
CA GLU A 144 0.67 6.54 -7.14
C GLU A 144 0.71 7.09 -5.71
N ILE A 145 0.35 8.36 -5.53
CA ILE A 145 0.11 8.92 -4.19
C ILE A 145 -1.23 8.37 -3.71
N ASP A 146 -1.17 7.50 -2.72
CA ASP A 146 -2.33 6.90 -2.09
C ASP A 146 -2.60 7.48 -0.69
N SER A 147 -3.79 7.19 -0.17
CA SER A 147 -4.07 7.24 1.25
C SER A 147 -3.19 6.21 1.97
N SER A 148 -2.88 6.46 3.25
CA SER A 148 -1.98 5.65 4.08
C SER A 148 -2.32 4.16 4.27
N GLY A 149 -3.32 3.58 3.59
CA GLY A 149 -3.46 2.14 3.43
C GLY A 149 -3.31 1.27 4.69
N VAL A 150 -3.74 1.71 5.89
CA VAL A 150 -3.46 0.95 7.12
C VAL A 150 -4.58 -0.04 7.43
N GLY A 151 -4.24 -1.31 7.54
CA GLY A 151 -5.12 -2.36 8.07
C GLY A 151 -4.60 -2.90 9.40
N MET A 152 -5.50 -3.17 10.36
CA MET A 152 -5.12 -3.80 11.63
C MET A 152 -6.17 -4.79 12.12
N ARG A 153 -5.72 -5.94 12.60
CA ARG A 153 -6.53 -6.88 13.38
C ARG A 153 -5.79 -7.38 14.60
N GLN A 154 -6.56 -7.72 15.63
CA GLN A 154 -6.06 -8.19 16.92
C GLN A 154 -6.70 -9.52 17.29
N ALA A 155 -5.93 -10.40 17.92
CA ALA A 155 -6.43 -11.63 18.52
C ALA A 155 -5.52 -12.11 19.65
N ASP A 156 -6.09 -12.81 20.62
CA ASP A 156 -5.33 -13.53 21.62
C ASP A 156 -4.96 -14.92 21.08
N ILE A 157 -3.68 -15.25 21.12
CA ILE A 157 -3.16 -16.53 20.62
C ILE A 157 -2.19 -17.14 21.65
N PRO A 158 -2.09 -18.49 21.72
CA PRO A 158 -1.16 -19.17 22.60
C PRO A 158 0.27 -19.13 22.04
N CYS A 159 0.84 -17.94 22.05
CA CYS A 159 2.17 -17.61 21.55
C CYS A 159 2.70 -16.40 22.32
N GLN A 160 3.83 -16.57 23.00
CA GLN A 160 4.52 -15.48 23.67
C GLN A 160 5.97 -15.41 23.20
N VAL A 161 6.48 -14.19 23.02
CA VAL A 161 7.88 -13.93 22.69
C VAL A 161 8.54 -13.16 23.83
N THR A 162 9.66 -13.69 24.30
CA THR A 162 10.52 -13.13 25.33
C THR A 162 11.82 -12.57 24.75
N GLY A 163 12.15 -12.96 23.51
CA GLY A 163 13.26 -12.40 22.75
C GLY A 163 13.09 -10.93 22.35
N PRO A 164 14.14 -10.34 21.74
CA PRO A 164 14.18 -8.92 21.42
C PRO A 164 13.07 -8.52 20.44
N ASP A 165 12.68 -7.25 20.54
CA ASP A 165 11.85 -6.56 19.56
C ASP A 165 12.61 -6.39 18.23
N GLN A 166 11.87 -6.21 17.14
CA GLN A 166 12.42 -5.83 15.83
C GLN A 166 12.25 -4.34 15.58
#